data_AF-A0A4W5QUF9-F1
#
_entry.id   AF-A0A4W5QUF9-F1
#
_cell.length_a   1.000
_cell.length_b   1.000
_cell.length_c   1.000
_cell.angle_alpha   90.00
_cell.angle_beta   90.00
_cell.angle_gamma   90.00
#
_symmetry.space_group_name_H-M   'P 1'
#
loop_
_entity.id
_entity.type
_entity.pdbx_description
1 polymer ?
#
loop_
_entity_poly.entity_id
_entity_poly.type
_entity_poly.pdbx_seq_one_letter_code
_entity_poly.pdbx_strand_id
1 'polypeptide(L)'
;MQEFLTALYVFLMFNNNVNRMAEQETMPNDPLTSNEFSATILHQSAVDKALKSENGHLDLFLSFLLSLSLESNQTLLRGLPTQTRSSSQSHKETVEYVKENPSPEKCISLFHCLNELNDHSLVEEIQRHLGSGNLSTAKRSPAESSALVFVLLTSEEMLDIFDLRKFSGSEEGLLPVVKASRVVLLMGCNVTEKCCEALASSLSSSQLRTLNLDNNDL
;
A
#
# COMPACT_ATOMS: atom_id res chain seq x y z
N MET A 1 -5.11 18.16 6.12
CA MET A 1 -5.16 18.68 7.52
C MET A 1 -6.25 17.98 8.33
N GLN A 2 -7.44 17.78 7.76
CA GLN A 2 -8.53 17.04 8.41
C GLN A 2 -8.16 15.59 8.72
N GLU A 3 -7.49 14.92 7.79
CA GLU A 3 -7.06 13.52 7.86
C GLU A 3 -6.05 13.32 8.99
N PHE A 4 -5.07 14.23 9.09
CA PHE A 4 -4.09 14.24 10.17
C PHE A 4 -4.76 14.42 11.54
N LEU A 5 -5.65 15.41 11.67
CA LEU A 5 -6.35 15.66 12.94
C LEU A 5 -7.25 14.48 13.33
N THR A 6 -7.85 13.81 12.35
CA THR A 6 -8.67 12.61 12.57
C THR A 6 -7.80 11.44 13.02
N ALA A 7 -6.65 11.22 12.37
CA ALA A 7 -5.68 10.20 12.78
C ALA A 7 -5.15 10.46 14.19
N LEU A 8 -4.78 11.71 14.49
CA LEU A 8 -4.34 12.12 15.83
C LEU A 8 -5.44 11.90 16.87
N TYR A 9 -6.68 12.27 16.58
CA TYR A 9 -7.80 12.05 17.48
C TYR A 9 -8.01 10.55 17.76
N VAL A 10 -8.06 9.72 16.73
CA VAL A 10 -8.21 8.25 16.87
C VAL A 10 -7.06 7.67 17.68
N PHE A 11 -5.82 8.05 17.38
CA PHE A 11 -4.62 7.62 18.10
C PHE A 11 -4.66 8.00 19.58
N LEU A 12 -5.02 9.25 19.90
CA LEU A 12 -5.14 9.72 21.28
C LEU A 12 -6.27 9.02 22.04
N MET A 13 -7.41 8.78 21.38
CA MET A 13 -8.56 8.09 21.99
C MET A 13 -8.23 6.64 22.32
N PHE A 14 -7.53 5.96 21.41
CA PHE A 14 -7.01 4.62 21.62
C PHE A 14 -6.04 4.54 22.80
N ASN A 15 -5.09 5.48 22.88
CA ASN A 15 -4.10 5.53 23.96
C ASN A 15 -4.67 6.01 25.31
N ASN A 16 -5.77 6.77 25.31
CA ASN A 16 -6.39 7.31 26.53
C ASN A 16 -7.61 6.50 27.03
N ASN A 17 -7.88 5.31 26.47
CA ASN A 17 -9.00 4.46 26.89
C ASN A 17 -10.38 5.14 26.79
N VAL A 18 -10.63 5.99 25.80
CA VAL A 18 -12.01 6.40 25.50
C VAL A 18 -12.61 5.35 24.56
N ASN A 19 -13.01 4.26 25.17
CA ASN A 19 -13.63 3.09 24.56
C ASN A 19 -14.97 3.48 23.90
N ARG A 20 -14.92 3.86 22.61
CA ARG A 20 -16.09 3.97 21.73
C ARG A 20 -15.67 3.73 20.29
N MET A 21 -15.55 2.46 19.88
CA MET A 21 -15.68 1.98 18.49
C MET A 21 -15.53 0.45 18.35
N ALA A 22 -15.29 -0.30 19.44
CA ALA A 22 -15.56 -1.73 19.46
C ALA A 22 -17.00 -1.95 19.94
N GLU A 23 -17.93 -2.09 19.00
CA GLU A 23 -19.15 -2.82 19.29
C GLU A 23 -18.78 -4.22 19.77
N GLN A 24 -19.52 -4.68 20.77
CA GLN A 24 -19.25 -5.83 21.60
C GLN A 24 -19.08 -7.12 20.80
N GLU A 25 -17.86 -7.65 20.73
CA GLU A 25 -17.67 -9.11 20.69
C GLU A 25 -16.53 -9.51 21.63
N THR A 26 -16.83 -10.54 22.43
CA THR A 26 -16.08 -11.15 23.54
C THR A 26 -14.56 -11.22 23.38
N MET A 27 -13.80 -10.64 24.32
CA MET A 27 -12.36 -10.89 24.49
C MET A 27 -12.06 -11.58 25.84
N PRO A 28 -11.12 -12.54 25.90
CA PRO A 28 -10.73 -13.22 27.13
C PRO A 28 -9.95 -12.30 28.08
N ASN A 29 -10.23 -12.44 29.38
CA ASN A 29 -9.61 -11.66 30.46
C ASN A 29 -8.14 -12.05 30.71
N ASP A 30 -7.20 -11.52 29.93
CA ASP A 30 -5.78 -11.50 30.30
C ASP A 30 -5.18 -10.09 30.06
N PRO A 31 -4.78 -9.36 31.12
CA PRO A 31 -4.33 -7.98 31.01
C PRO A 31 -2.99 -7.82 30.26
N LEU A 32 -2.18 -8.87 30.15
CA LEU A 32 -0.89 -8.82 29.44
C LEU A 32 -1.04 -8.94 27.91
N THR A 33 -2.13 -9.54 27.42
CA THR A 33 -2.40 -9.70 25.99
C THR A 33 -3.32 -8.61 25.43
N SER A 34 -4.11 -7.95 26.29
CA SER A 34 -5.14 -6.99 25.86
C SER A 34 -4.63 -5.74 25.14
N ASN A 35 -3.43 -5.25 25.46
CA ASN A 35 -2.90 -4.01 24.89
C ASN A 35 -2.30 -4.22 23.49
N GLU A 36 -1.49 -5.27 23.31
CA GLU A 36 -0.84 -5.55 22.02
C GLU A 36 -1.86 -5.97 20.95
N PHE A 37 -2.81 -6.83 21.33
CA PHE A 37 -3.93 -7.22 20.46
C PHE A 37 -4.75 -6.00 20.00
N SER A 38 -4.89 -4.98 20.87
CA SER A 38 -5.72 -3.81 20.55
C SER A 38 -5.11 -2.89 19.49
N ALA A 39 -3.77 -2.75 19.44
CA ALA A 39 -3.10 -1.90 18.46
C ALA A 39 -3.08 -2.58 17.08
N THR A 40 -2.75 -3.86 17.04
CA THR A 40 -2.82 -4.66 15.81
C THR A 40 -4.24 -4.65 15.23
N ILE A 41 -5.28 -4.87 16.04
CA ILE A 41 -6.67 -4.80 15.59
C ILE A 41 -7.03 -3.41 15.04
N LEU A 42 -6.61 -2.32 15.71
CA LEU A 42 -6.86 -0.97 15.23
C LEU A 42 -6.24 -0.74 13.84
N HIS A 43 -4.98 -1.13 13.67
CA HIS A 43 -4.29 -0.96 12.39
C HIS A 43 -4.92 -1.82 11.30
N GLN A 44 -5.21 -3.09 11.57
CA GLN A 44 -5.88 -3.98 10.62
C GLN A 44 -7.24 -3.41 10.19
N SER A 45 -8.04 -2.91 11.13
CA SER A 45 -9.33 -2.28 10.83
C SER A 45 -9.18 -1.00 9.99
N ALA A 46 -8.15 -0.19 10.25
CA ALA A 46 -7.86 1.01 9.48
C ALA A 46 -7.40 0.67 8.05
N VAL A 47 -6.54 -0.35 7.91
CA VAL A 47 -6.12 -0.91 6.62
C VAL A 47 -7.33 -1.40 5.84
N ASP A 48 -8.19 -2.22 6.44
CA ASP A 48 -9.41 -2.73 5.80
C ASP A 48 -10.34 -1.60 5.32
N LYS A 49 -10.52 -0.55 6.13
CA LYS A 49 -11.35 0.59 5.75
C LYS A 49 -10.76 1.39 4.60
N ALA A 50 -9.44 1.63 4.61
CA ALA A 50 -8.75 2.27 3.48
C ALA A 50 -8.85 1.39 2.23
N LEU A 51 -8.68 0.08 2.37
CA LEU A 51 -8.82 -0.89 1.29
C LEU A 51 -10.26 -1.01 0.74
N LYS A 52 -11.29 -0.59 1.47
CA LYS A 52 -12.67 -0.51 0.97
C LYS A 52 -13.04 0.85 0.36
N SER A 53 -12.24 1.89 0.57
CA SER A 53 -12.50 3.25 0.07
C SER A 53 -12.23 3.40 -1.43
N GLU A 54 -13.26 3.54 -2.27
CA GLU A 54 -13.11 3.60 -3.74
C GLU A 54 -12.24 4.76 -4.25
N ASN A 55 -12.24 5.90 -3.56
CA ASN A 55 -11.55 7.12 -3.99
C ASN A 55 -10.27 7.43 -3.20
N GLY A 56 -9.82 6.51 -2.33
CA GLY A 56 -8.57 6.67 -1.56
C GLY A 56 -8.61 7.76 -0.47
N HIS A 57 -9.78 8.31 -0.13
CA HIS A 57 -9.88 9.42 0.84
C HIS A 57 -9.36 9.07 2.25
N LEU A 58 -9.17 7.78 2.55
CA LEU A 58 -8.64 7.28 3.81
C LEU A 58 -7.13 7.00 3.77
N ASP A 59 -6.47 7.11 2.61
CA ASP A 59 -5.06 6.75 2.45
C ASP A 59 -4.14 7.65 3.27
N LEU A 60 -4.41 8.97 3.24
CA LEU A 60 -3.71 9.93 4.08
C LEU A 60 -4.01 9.72 5.57
N PHE A 61 -5.26 9.43 5.92
CA PHE A 61 -5.63 9.12 7.31
C PHE A 61 -4.86 7.91 7.82
N LEU A 62 -4.83 6.82 7.03
CA LEU A 62 -4.13 5.59 7.37
C LEU A 62 -2.63 5.84 7.52
N SER A 63 -2.02 6.57 6.58
CA SER A 63 -0.61 6.94 6.63
C SER A 63 -0.28 7.69 7.93
N PHE A 64 -1.06 8.71 8.28
CA PHE A 64 -0.87 9.44 9.53
C PHE A 64 -1.08 8.55 10.77
N LEU A 65 -2.09 7.68 10.77
CA LEU A 65 -2.37 6.80 11.91
C LEU A 65 -1.19 5.85 12.18
N LEU A 66 -0.67 5.20 11.15
CA LEU A 66 0.48 4.30 11.26
C LEU A 66 1.75 5.05 11.65
N SER A 67 1.96 6.24 11.08
CA SER A 67 3.08 7.13 11.41
C SER A 67 3.05 7.56 12.88
N LEU A 68 1.88 7.88 13.44
CA LEU A 68 1.71 8.23 14.85
C LEU A 68 1.97 7.04 15.79
N SER A 69 1.70 5.81 15.32
CA SER A 69 1.96 4.57 16.06
C SER A 69 3.44 4.21 16.18
N LEU A 70 4.33 4.82 15.37
CA LEU A 70 5.78 4.66 15.51
C LEU A 70 6.31 5.31 16.79
N GLU A 71 7.13 4.57 17.53
CA GLU A 71 7.77 5.06 18.76
C GLU A 71 8.63 6.31 18.52
N SER A 72 9.34 6.38 17.38
CA SER A 72 10.13 7.56 16.99
C SER A 72 9.28 8.83 16.91
N ASN A 73 8.08 8.73 16.35
CA ASN A 73 7.17 9.86 16.17
C ASN A 73 6.38 10.20 17.44
N GLN A 74 6.18 9.23 18.33
CA GLN A 74 5.57 9.47 19.64
C GLN A 74 6.43 10.40 20.52
N THR A 75 7.75 10.45 20.31
CA THR A 75 8.61 11.40 21.04
C THR A 75 8.22 12.85 20.81
N LEU A 76 7.63 13.17 19.65
CA LEU A 76 7.14 14.51 19.29
C LEU A 76 5.79 14.81 19.96
N LEU A 77 5.09 13.79 20.45
CA LEU A 77 3.79 13.90 21.13
C LEU A 77 3.92 13.95 22.66
N ARG A 78 5.13 14.05 23.21
CA ARG A 78 5.41 14.07 24.67
C ARG A 78 4.64 15.13 25.48
N GLY A 79 4.13 16.17 24.83
CA GLY A 79 3.27 17.19 25.46
C GLY A 79 1.80 16.76 25.63
N LEU A 80 1.41 15.61 25.06
CA LEU A 80 0.06 15.05 25.13
C LEU A 80 0.05 13.87 26.11
N PRO A 81 -1.02 13.69 26.90
CA PRO A 81 -1.17 12.50 27.72
C PRO A 81 -1.38 11.29 26.79
N THR A 82 -0.35 10.47 26.67
CA THR A 82 -0.42 9.21 25.91
C THR A 82 0.19 8.10 26.75
N GLN A 83 -0.60 7.08 27.09
CA GLN A 83 -0.05 5.80 27.55
C GLN A 83 0.42 5.04 26.30
N THR A 84 1.72 4.79 26.17
CA THR A 84 2.28 4.07 25.01
C THR A 84 1.74 2.64 25.00
N ARG A 85 0.75 2.39 24.14
CA ARG A 85 0.08 1.09 23.97
C ARG A 85 0.53 0.36 22.69
N SER A 86 1.23 1.05 21.80
CA SER A 86 1.88 0.47 20.61
C SER A 86 3.20 -0.18 21.01
N SER A 87 3.41 -1.44 20.64
CA SER A 87 4.64 -2.19 20.87
C SER A 87 5.32 -2.57 19.54
N SER A 88 6.63 -2.88 19.58
CA SER A 88 7.36 -3.37 18.42
C SER A 88 6.77 -4.65 17.82
N GLN A 89 6.04 -5.44 18.62
CA GLN A 89 5.35 -6.64 18.18
C GLN A 89 4.12 -6.31 17.33
N SER A 90 3.29 -5.37 17.79
CA SER A 90 2.12 -4.91 17.03
C SER A 90 2.48 -4.27 15.68
N HIS A 91 3.66 -3.64 15.61
CA HIS A 91 4.23 -3.10 14.38
C HIS A 91 4.54 -4.20 13.36
N LYS A 92 5.24 -5.25 13.78
CA LYS A 92 5.57 -6.40 12.92
C LYS A 92 4.32 -7.10 12.39
N GLU A 93 3.32 -7.32 13.24
CA GLU A 93 2.05 -7.93 12.84
C GLU A 93 1.28 -7.07 11.84
N THR A 94 1.31 -5.75 12.01
CA THR A 94 0.69 -4.81 11.06
C THR A 94 1.41 -4.84 9.71
N VAL A 95 2.73 -4.88 9.70
CA VAL A 95 3.55 -5.00 8.49
C VAL A 95 3.22 -6.29 7.73
N GLU A 96 3.18 -7.43 8.42
CA GLU A 96 2.84 -8.71 7.78
C GLU A 96 1.41 -8.72 7.24
N TYR A 97 0.45 -8.17 7.99
CA TYR A 97 -0.93 -8.07 7.52
C TYR A 97 -1.08 -7.18 6.29
N VAL A 98 -0.36 -6.05 6.22
CA VAL A 98 -0.31 -5.16 5.06
C VAL A 98 0.28 -5.88 3.85
N LYS A 99 1.31 -6.70 4.04
CA LYS A 99 1.91 -7.52 2.98
C LYS A 99 0.94 -8.60 2.47
N GLU A 100 0.10 -9.18 3.33
CA GLU A 100 -0.84 -10.24 2.95
C GLU A 100 -2.12 -9.75 2.24
N ASN A 101 -2.45 -8.45 2.29
CA ASN A 101 -3.70 -7.89 1.76
C ASN A 101 -3.52 -7.11 0.43
N PRO A 102 -3.73 -7.73 -0.74
CA PRO A 102 -3.09 -7.22 -1.94
C PRO A 102 -4.11 -6.94 -3.05
N SER A 103 -4.68 -5.75 -3.00
CA SER A 103 -5.42 -5.19 -4.13
C SER A 103 -4.42 -4.40 -5.01
N PRO A 104 -4.24 -4.79 -6.28
CA PRO A 104 -3.40 -4.07 -7.25
C PRO A 104 -3.79 -2.60 -7.42
N GLU A 105 -5.07 -2.27 -7.20
CA GLU A 105 -5.58 -0.91 -7.30
C GLU A 105 -5.13 -0.01 -6.14
N LYS A 106 -4.66 -0.60 -5.02
CA LYS A 106 -4.36 0.11 -3.76
C LYS A 106 -2.93 -0.07 -3.26
N CYS A 107 -2.04 -0.61 -4.09
CA CYS A 107 -0.62 -0.82 -3.79
C CYS A 107 0.10 0.45 -3.34
N ILE A 108 -0.29 1.61 -3.88
CA ILE A 108 0.31 2.91 -3.54
C ILE A 108 0.05 3.24 -2.07
N SER A 109 -1.20 3.07 -1.60
CA SER A 109 -1.59 3.35 -0.22
C SER A 109 -0.89 2.41 0.76
N LEU A 110 -0.86 1.11 0.48
CA LEU A 110 -0.17 0.11 1.30
C LEU A 110 1.34 0.32 1.33
N PHE A 111 1.94 0.80 0.24
CA PHE A 111 3.34 1.14 0.26
C PHE A 111 3.61 2.37 1.12
N HIS A 112 2.81 3.43 1.00
CA HIS A 112 2.93 4.58 1.90
C HIS A 112 2.82 4.12 3.36
N CYS A 113 1.95 3.16 3.67
CA CYS A 113 1.91 2.53 4.98
C CYS A 113 3.24 1.88 5.37
N LEU A 114 3.85 1.05 4.53
CA LEU A 114 5.15 0.43 4.82
C LEU A 114 6.27 1.48 5.02
N ASN A 115 6.27 2.54 4.21
CA ASN A 115 7.21 3.65 4.35
C ASN A 115 7.01 4.42 5.66
N GLU A 116 5.76 4.73 6.02
CA GLU A 116 5.41 5.31 7.32
C GLU A 116 5.72 4.38 8.49
N LEU A 117 5.76 3.06 8.25
CA LEU A 117 6.19 2.05 9.21
C LEU A 117 7.72 1.84 9.20
N ASN A 118 8.47 2.64 8.43
CA ASN A 118 9.92 2.55 8.26
C ASN A 118 10.42 1.15 7.84
N ASP A 119 9.59 0.40 7.10
CA ASP A 119 9.94 -0.89 6.51
C ASP A 119 10.29 -0.69 5.03
N HIS A 120 11.58 -0.83 4.72
CA HIS A 120 12.11 -0.74 3.36
C HIS A 120 12.45 -2.12 2.77
N SER A 121 12.18 -3.21 3.50
CA SER A 121 12.61 -4.56 3.11
C SER A 121 12.07 -4.97 1.74
N LEU A 122 10.83 -4.60 1.46
CA LEU A 122 10.12 -4.91 0.22
C LEU A 122 10.68 -4.11 -0.97
N VAL A 123 11.11 -2.86 -0.76
CA VAL A 123 11.80 -2.05 -1.79
C VAL A 123 13.15 -2.65 -2.11
N GLU A 124 13.94 -2.95 -1.09
CA GLU A 124 15.28 -3.50 -1.25
C GLU A 124 15.23 -4.86 -1.94
N GLU A 125 14.26 -5.71 -1.59
CA GLU A 125 14.03 -6.99 -2.24
C GLU A 125 13.71 -6.81 -3.73
N ILE A 126 12.80 -5.91 -4.09
CA ILE A 126 12.43 -5.72 -5.49
C ILE A 126 13.51 -5.01 -6.29
N GLN A 127 14.19 -4.00 -5.74
CA GLN A 127 15.34 -3.37 -6.39
C GLN A 127 16.45 -4.38 -6.68
N ARG A 128 16.68 -5.34 -5.78
CA ARG A 128 17.63 -6.44 -5.99
C ARG A 128 17.18 -7.36 -7.14
N HIS A 129 15.89 -7.68 -7.22
CA HIS A 129 15.32 -8.46 -8.32
C HIS A 129 15.42 -7.70 -9.66
N LEU A 130 15.06 -6.41 -9.69
CA LEU A 130 15.17 -5.55 -10.88
C LEU A 130 16.62 -5.41 -11.36
N GLY A 131 17.57 -5.18 -10.44
CA GLY A 131 19.00 -5.02 -10.75
C GLY A 131 19.66 -6.29 -11.28
N SER A 132 19.09 -7.47 -11.00
CA SER A 132 19.57 -8.75 -11.53
C SER A 132 19.20 -8.99 -13.00
N GLY A 133 18.34 -8.13 -13.59
CA GLY A 133 17.83 -8.28 -14.96
C GLY A 133 16.95 -9.51 -15.18
N ASN A 134 16.67 -10.28 -14.12
CA ASN A 134 15.97 -11.56 -14.19
C ASN A 134 14.63 -11.44 -13.47
N LEU A 135 13.65 -10.83 -14.12
CA LEU A 135 12.27 -10.74 -13.61
C LEU A 135 11.40 -11.93 -14.05
N SER A 136 12.03 -12.99 -14.55
CA SER A 136 11.34 -14.24 -14.83
C SER A 136 11.27 -15.10 -13.57
N THR A 137 10.04 -15.43 -13.16
CA THR A 137 9.55 -16.78 -12.89
C THR A 137 8.37 -16.74 -11.92
N ALA A 138 7.36 -17.54 -12.25
CA ALA A 138 6.19 -17.85 -11.44
C ALA A 138 5.22 -16.69 -11.12
N LYS A 139 3.97 -17.10 -10.87
CA LYS A 139 2.84 -16.28 -10.45
C LYS A 139 3.27 -15.45 -9.24
N ARG A 140 3.60 -14.17 -9.46
CA ARG A 140 4.01 -13.26 -8.38
C ARG A 140 2.98 -13.29 -7.28
N SER A 141 3.44 -13.30 -6.04
CA SER A 141 2.56 -13.05 -4.93
C SER A 141 1.93 -11.67 -5.13
N PRO A 142 0.71 -11.49 -4.65
CA PRO A 142 0.08 -10.18 -4.77
C PRO A 142 0.87 -9.06 -4.04
N ALA A 143 1.65 -9.39 -3.00
CA ALA A 143 2.57 -8.46 -2.32
C ALA A 143 3.74 -8.03 -3.22
N GLU A 144 4.36 -9.00 -3.93
CA GLU A 144 5.43 -8.74 -4.89
C GLU A 144 4.95 -7.89 -6.06
N SER A 145 3.72 -8.13 -6.52
CA SER A 145 3.09 -7.34 -7.58
C SER A 145 2.88 -5.89 -7.13
N SER A 146 2.41 -5.72 -5.89
CA SER A 146 2.16 -4.39 -5.31
C SER A 146 3.43 -3.57 -5.17
N ALA A 147 4.50 -4.18 -4.70
CA ALA A 147 5.74 -3.46 -4.52
C ALA A 147 6.52 -3.28 -5.83
N LEU A 148 6.34 -4.15 -6.83
CA LEU A 148 6.80 -3.88 -8.19
C LEU A 148 6.15 -2.60 -8.74
N VAL A 149 4.83 -2.49 -8.64
CA VAL A 149 4.09 -1.26 -9.02
C VAL A 149 4.66 -0.04 -8.32
N PHE A 150 4.91 -0.14 -7.01
CA PHE A 150 5.46 0.97 -6.25
C PHE A 150 6.86 1.40 -6.72
N VAL A 151 7.79 0.46 -6.88
CA VAL A 151 9.16 0.78 -7.31
C VAL A 151 9.15 1.42 -8.71
N LEU A 152 8.24 0.96 -9.58
CA LEU A 152 8.04 1.56 -10.90
C LEU A 152 7.49 2.99 -10.81
N LEU A 153 6.50 3.23 -9.94
CA LEU A 153 5.88 4.54 -9.73
C LEU A 153 6.81 5.57 -9.06
N THR A 154 7.86 5.13 -8.38
CA THR A 154 8.81 6.02 -7.71
C THR A 154 10.13 6.18 -8.46
N SER A 155 10.31 5.44 -9.55
CA SER A 155 11.43 5.61 -10.45
C SER A 155 11.10 6.66 -11.50
N GLU A 156 11.68 7.86 -11.38
CA GLU A 156 11.52 8.93 -12.38
C GLU A 156 11.90 8.46 -13.80
N GLU A 157 12.92 7.60 -13.91
CA GLU A 157 13.38 7.04 -15.19
C GLU A 157 12.37 6.06 -15.82
N MET A 158 11.73 5.20 -15.00
CA MET A 158 10.78 4.20 -15.50
C MET A 158 9.40 4.77 -15.84
N LEU A 159 9.08 5.97 -15.38
CA LEU A 159 7.85 6.69 -15.75
C LEU A 159 7.95 7.44 -17.09
N ASP A 160 9.15 7.70 -17.63
CA ASP A 160 9.27 8.32 -18.95
C ASP A 160 9.03 7.28 -20.07
N ILE A 161 9.59 6.08 -19.93
CA ILE A 161 9.38 4.95 -20.84
C ILE A 161 9.19 3.65 -20.05
N PHE A 162 7.94 3.18 -20.00
CA PHE A 162 7.56 1.91 -19.38
C PHE A 162 7.43 0.82 -20.44
N ASP A 163 8.26 -0.22 -20.35
CA ASP A 163 8.25 -1.36 -21.28
C ASP A 163 7.79 -2.63 -20.57
N LEU A 164 6.55 -3.04 -20.81
CA LEU A 164 5.96 -4.19 -20.13
C LEU A 164 6.68 -5.50 -20.47
N ARG A 165 7.35 -5.58 -21.63
CA ARG A 165 8.10 -6.79 -22.04
C ARG A 165 9.27 -7.09 -21.09
N LYS A 166 9.76 -6.08 -20.36
CA LYS A 166 10.77 -6.25 -19.31
C LYS A 166 10.22 -6.95 -18.08
N PHE A 167 8.90 -7.04 -17.93
CA PHE A 167 8.20 -7.58 -16.78
C PHE A 167 7.30 -8.74 -17.21
N SER A 168 7.66 -9.98 -16.86
CA SER A 168 6.73 -11.11 -17.05
C SER A 168 5.68 -11.08 -15.93
N GLY A 169 4.45 -10.64 -16.22
CA GLY A 169 3.36 -10.52 -15.24
C GLY A 169 2.00 -10.17 -15.88
N SER A 170 0.91 -10.28 -15.13
CA SER A 170 -0.44 -9.91 -15.60
C SER A 170 -0.55 -8.38 -15.74
N GLU A 171 -1.09 -7.94 -16.86
CA GLU A 171 -1.11 -6.53 -17.28
C GLU A 171 -2.01 -5.67 -16.39
N GLU A 172 -3.07 -6.27 -15.83
CA GLU A 172 -4.05 -5.60 -15.00
C GLU A 172 -3.42 -5.06 -13.70
N GLY A 173 -2.46 -5.79 -13.14
CA GLY A 173 -1.76 -5.38 -11.92
C GLY A 173 -0.86 -4.15 -12.10
N LEU A 174 -0.51 -3.79 -13.34
CA LEU A 174 0.42 -2.71 -13.65
C LEU A 174 -0.29 -1.46 -14.23
N LEU A 175 -1.63 -1.44 -14.24
CA LEU A 175 -2.43 -0.28 -14.65
C LEU A 175 -2.05 1.04 -13.94
N PRO A 176 -1.73 1.07 -12.64
CA PRO A 176 -1.26 2.30 -11.99
C PRO A 176 0.01 2.85 -12.63
N VAL A 177 0.96 1.97 -12.98
CA VAL A 177 2.23 2.35 -13.63
C VAL A 177 1.96 2.90 -15.03
N VAL A 178 1.06 2.26 -15.78
CA VAL A 178 0.63 2.74 -17.11
C VAL A 178 0.05 4.15 -17.05
N LYS A 179 -0.81 4.44 -16.07
CA LYS A 179 -1.41 5.78 -15.89
C LYS A 179 -0.38 6.88 -15.61
N ALA A 180 0.64 6.56 -14.83
CA ALA A 180 1.69 7.49 -14.43
C ALA A 180 2.77 7.67 -15.52
N SER A 181 2.86 6.75 -16.48
CA SER A 181 3.91 6.74 -17.50
C SER A 181 3.59 7.65 -18.68
N ARG A 182 4.63 8.21 -19.32
CA ARG A 182 4.50 9.04 -20.53
C ARG A 182 4.50 8.22 -21.81
N VAL A 183 5.31 7.18 -21.88
CA VAL A 183 5.38 6.23 -23.00
C VAL A 183 5.22 4.83 -22.46
N VAL A 184 4.32 4.05 -23.03
CA VAL A 184 4.06 2.66 -22.64
C VAL A 184 4.21 1.74 -23.85
N LEU A 185 5.03 0.68 -23.71
CA LEU A 185 5.27 -0.33 -24.73
C LEU A 185 4.67 -1.67 -24.28
N LEU A 186 3.57 -2.07 -24.93
CA LEU A 186 2.85 -3.33 -24.73
C LEU A 186 2.99 -4.26 -25.95
N MET A 187 4.02 -4.06 -26.77
CA MET A 187 4.19 -4.80 -28.02
C MET A 187 4.35 -6.30 -27.76
N GLY A 188 3.46 -7.13 -28.30
CA GLY A 188 3.53 -8.59 -28.15
C GLY A 188 3.35 -9.10 -26.71
N CYS A 189 2.57 -8.39 -25.88
CA CYS A 189 2.29 -8.77 -24.50
C CYS A 189 1.04 -9.67 -24.34
N ASN A 190 0.39 -10.06 -25.44
CA ASN A 190 -0.89 -10.78 -25.46
C ASN A 190 -2.00 -10.00 -24.74
N VAL A 191 -2.11 -8.70 -25.03
CA VAL A 191 -3.14 -7.83 -24.47
C VAL A 191 -4.53 -8.39 -24.79
N THR A 192 -5.36 -8.56 -23.77
CA THR A 192 -6.74 -9.09 -23.91
C THR A 192 -7.77 -7.96 -24.09
N GLU A 193 -8.97 -8.27 -24.60
CA GLU A 193 -10.08 -7.30 -24.70
C GLU A 193 -10.40 -6.65 -23.34
N LYS A 194 -10.39 -7.44 -22.26
CA LYS A 194 -10.58 -6.94 -20.89
C LYS A 194 -9.47 -5.96 -20.46
N CYS A 195 -8.22 -6.24 -20.83
CA CYS A 195 -7.11 -5.31 -20.60
C CYS A 195 -7.33 -4.01 -21.37
N CYS A 196 -7.78 -4.09 -22.63
CA CYS A 196 -8.09 -2.92 -23.46
C CYS A 196 -9.19 -2.05 -22.85
N GLU A 197 -10.27 -2.63 -22.31
CA GLU A 197 -11.31 -1.88 -21.61
C GLU A 197 -10.77 -1.17 -20.36
N ALA A 198 -9.95 -1.86 -19.57
CA ALA A 198 -9.34 -1.31 -18.37
C ALA A 198 -8.33 -0.20 -18.70
N LEU A 199 -7.54 -0.38 -19.76
CA LEU A 199 -6.63 0.62 -20.31
C LEU A 199 -7.42 1.83 -20.80
N ALA A 200 -8.43 1.66 -21.66
CA ALA A 200 -9.25 2.73 -22.19
C ALA A 200 -9.89 3.57 -21.08
N SER A 201 -10.42 2.92 -20.05
CA SER A 201 -10.97 3.58 -18.86
C SER A 201 -9.90 4.39 -18.11
N SER A 202 -8.69 3.85 -18.03
CA SER A 202 -7.54 4.42 -17.33
C SER A 202 -6.87 5.59 -18.05
N LEU A 203 -7.00 5.67 -19.38
CA LEU A 203 -6.36 6.72 -20.19
C LEU A 203 -6.97 8.11 -19.98
N SER A 204 -8.24 8.17 -19.59
CA SER A 204 -9.00 9.42 -19.40
C SER A 204 -8.38 10.41 -18.41
N SER A 205 -7.56 9.93 -17.47
CA SER A 205 -6.86 10.73 -16.45
C SER A 205 -5.35 10.48 -16.41
N SER A 206 -4.79 9.94 -17.49
CA SER A 206 -3.38 9.54 -17.56
C SER A 206 -2.44 10.68 -18.03
N GLN A 207 -1.15 10.53 -17.75
CA GLN A 207 -0.07 11.36 -18.31
C GLN A 207 0.47 10.80 -19.64
N LEU A 208 -0.20 9.78 -20.20
CA LEU A 208 0.28 9.01 -21.32
C LEU A 208 0.24 9.82 -22.61
N ARG A 209 1.36 9.80 -23.33
CA ARG A 209 1.52 10.45 -24.64
C ARG A 209 1.55 9.43 -25.78
N THR A 210 2.15 8.27 -25.52
CA THR A 210 2.33 7.21 -26.52
C THR A 210 2.04 5.86 -25.92
N LEU A 211 1.18 5.08 -26.59
CA LEU A 211 0.89 3.69 -26.29
C LEU A 211 1.23 2.85 -27.53
N ASN A 212 2.16 1.90 -27.41
CA ASN A 212 2.46 0.93 -28.47
C ASN A 212 1.79 -0.42 -28.14
N LEU A 213 0.89 -0.86 -29.02
CA LEU A 213 0.16 -2.13 -28.93
C LEU A 213 0.49 -3.08 -30.09
N ASP A 214 1.57 -2.83 -30.84
CA ASP A 214 1.93 -3.61 -32.02
C ASP A 214 2.10 -5.10 -31.68
N ASN A 215 1.86 -5.99 -32.64
CA ASN A 215 1.99 -7.44 -32.47
C ASN A 215 1.13 -8.05 -31.35
N ASN A 216 0.01 -7.41 -30.97
CA ASN A 216 -1.06 -8.04 -30.20
C ASN A 216 -2.21 -8.45 -31.12
N ASP A 217 -2.95 -9.49 -30.75
CA ASP A 217 -4.13 -9.99 -31.47
C ASP A 217 -5.39 -9.26 -30.98
N LEU A 218 -5.48 -7.97 -31.33
CA LEU A 218 -6.49 -7.00 -30.87
C LEU A 218 -7.53 -6.64 -31.94
#